data_AF-A0A1F9YHW8-F1
#
_entry.id   AF-A0A1F9YHW8-F1
#
_cell.length_a   1.000
_cell.length_b   1.000
_cell.length_c   1.000
_cell.angle_alpha   90.00
_cell.angle_beta   90.00
_cell.angle_gamma   90.00
#
_symmetry.space_group_name_H-M   'P 1'
#
loop_
_entity.id
_entity.type
_entity.pdbx_description
1 polymer ?
#
loop_
_entity_poly.entity_id
_entity_poly.type
_entity_poly.pdbx_seq_one_letter_code
_entity_poly.pdbx_strand_id
1 'polypeptide(L)'
;MTKKTNGDRPATQADLAGAETALRSEMAGMKTVLRSEMSDMKTELRSEMSDMKTELRSEMSDMKKELKADIARVAVGLVKTQDRLQRVEENMATKADIRTVIGHIDGLTKGLSSYEYRLAVRKHQLQDHERRIDALEKS
;
A
#
# COMPACT_ATOMS: atom_id res chain seq x y z
N MET A 1 6.75 -95.59 23.65
CA MET A 1 8.01 -95.03 23.11
C MET A 1 7.88 -93.52 23.10
N THR A 2 8.45 -92.84 24.09
CA THR A 2 8.37 -91.38 24.21
C THR A 2 9.42 -90.74 23.30
N LYS A 3 8.94 -89.97 22.32
CA LYS A 3 9.76 -89.23 21.37
C LYS A 3 10.37 -88.05 22.15
N LYS A 4 11.63 -88.16 22.56
CA LYS A 4 12.39 -87.03 23.10
C LYS A 4 12.45 -85.96 22.00
N THR A 5 11.63 -84.93 22.12
CA THR A 5 11.77 -83.74 21.31
C THR A 5 12.95 -82.93 21.86
N ASN A 6 13.61 -82.15 21.01
CA ASN A 6 14.80 -81.36 21.37
C ASN A 6 14.57 -80.32 22.50
N GLY A 7 13.34 -80.20 23.04
CA GLY A 7 13.00 -79.28 24.13
C GLY A 7 13.33 -79.78 25.55
N ASP A 8 13.63 -81.08 25.74
CA ASP A 8 13.83 -81.67 27.07
C ASP A 8 15.30 -81.79 27.52
N ARG A 9 16.28 -81.33 26.71
CA ARG A 9 17.69 -81.30 27.14
C ARG A 9 18.02 -79.97 27.80
N PRO A 10 18.67 -79.97 28.97
CA PRO A 10 19.14 -78.73 29.59
C PRO A 10 20.14 -78.03 28.67
N ALA A 11 20.05 -76.71 28.59
CA ALA A 11 20.99 -75.89 27.83
C ALA A 11 22.42 -76.18 28.28
N THR A 12 23.30 -76.41 27.31
CA THR A 12 24.71 -76.63 27.58
C THR A 12 25.44 -75.30 27.74
N GLN A 13 26.63 -75.34 28.33
CA GLN A 13 27.50 -74.16 28.43
C GLN A 13 27.85 -73.58 27.05
N ALA A 14 27.93 -74.43 26.02
CA ALA A 14 28.19 -73.99 24.65
C ALA A 14 26.99 -73.20 24.07
N ASP A 15 25.77 -73.66 24.34
CA ASP A 15 24.54 -72.96 23.89
C ASP A 15 24.45 -71.56 24.51
N LEU A 16 24.75 -71.46 25.81
CA LEU A 16 24.75 -70.18 26.54
C LEU A 16 25.84 -69.23 26.02
N ALA A 17 27.05 -69.73 25.75
CA ALA A 17 28.14 -68.93 25.18
C ALA A 17 27.82 -68.44 23.76
N GLY A 18 27.16 -69.29 22.95
CA GLY A 18 26.67 -68.92 21.63
C GLY A 18 25.62 -67.81 21.70
N ALA A 19 24.64 -67.93 22.58
CA ALA A 19 23.62 -66.91 22.80
C ALA A 19 24.21 -65.59 23.32
N GLU A 20 25.16 -65.63 24.25
CA GLU A 20 25.86 -64.42 24.74
C GLU A 20 26.61 -63.72 23.60
N THR A 21 27.30 -64.48 22.75
CA THR A 21 28.04 -63.94 21.60
C THR A 21 27.09 -63.28 20.60
N ALA A 22 25.97 -63.94 20.29
CA ALA A 22 24.95 -63.39 19.39
C ALA A 22 24.35 -62.08 19.93
N LEU A 23 23.95 -62.06 21.21
CA LEU A 23 23.41 -60.85 21.86
C LEU A 23 24.42 -59.69 21.87
N ARG A 24 25.71 -59.98 22.17
CA ARG A 24 26.76 -58.95 22.11
C ARG A 24 26.93 -58.39 20.70
N SER A 25 26.84 -59.25 19.69
CA SER A 25 26.92 -58.84 18.28
C SER A 25 25.73 -57.97 17.87
N GLU A 26 24.50 -58.36 18.22
CA GLU A 26 23.30 -57.57 17.94
C GLU A 26 23.32 -56.20 18.63
N MET A 27 23.72 -56.15 19.90
CA MET A 27 23.88 -54.89 20.63
C MET A 27 24.93 -53.97 19.98
N ALA A 28 26.04 -54.53 19.50
CA ALA A 28 27.05 -53.76 18.76
C ALA A 28 26.52 -53.26 17.41
N GLY A 29 25.72 -54.08 16.72
CA GLY A 29 25.01 -53.70 15.49
C GLY A 29 24.05 -52.53 15.71
N MET A 30 23.14 -52.65 16.68
CA MET A 30 22.20 -51.57 17.05
C MET A 30 22.93 -50.28 17.43
N LYS A 31 24.01 -50.37 18.22
CA LYS A 31 24.81 -49.21 18.60
C LYS A 31 25.44 -48.51 17.39
N THR A 32 25.80 -49.26 16.36
CA THR A 32 26.37 -48.73 15.12
C THR A 32 25.30 -48.04 14.28
N VAL A 33 24.13 -48.69 14.11
CA VAL A 33 22.98 -48.11 13.39
C VAL A 33 22.54 -46.80 14.03
N LEU A 34 22.29 -46.79 15.35
CA LEU A 34 21.87 -45.59 16.07
C LEU A 34 22.85 -44.42 15.93
N ARG A 35 24.16 -44.70 15.87
CA ARG A 35 25.17 -43.66 15.63
C ARG A 35 25.14 -43.13 14.21
N SER A 36 24.90 -43.99 13.22
CA SER A 36 24.73 -43.56 11.83
C SER A 36 23.51 -42.66 11.72
N GLU A 37 22.35 -43.12 12.19
CA GLU A 37 21.10 -42.35 12.12
C GLU A 37 21.20 -40.99 12.83
N MET A 38 21.86 -40.93 14.00
CA MET A 38 22.12 -39.65 14.67
C MET A 38 23.05 -38.72 13.87
N SER A 39 24.04 -39.28 13.16
CA SER A 39 24.93 -38.50 12.30
C SER A 39 24.20 -37.99 11.06
N ASP A 40 23.33 -38.82 10.47
CA ASP A 40 22.55 -38.50 9.29
C ASP A 40 21.53 -37.41 9.61
N MET A 41 20.74 -37.56 10.68
CA MET A 41 19.81 -36.51 11.16
C MET A 41 20.53 -35.19 11.45
N LYS A 42 21.72 -35.23 12.05
CA LYS A 42 22.50 -34.01 12.31
C LYS A 42 22.94 -33.31 11.02
N THR A 43 23.19 -34.08 9.97
CA THR A 43 23.59 -33.56 8.66
C THR A 43 22.39 -32.97 7.94
N GLU A 44 21.26 -33.67 7.95
CA GLU A 44 19.99 -33.22 7.37
C GLU A 44 19.52 -31.91 8.02
N LEU A 45 19.44 -31.85 9.36
CA LEU A 45 19.08 -30.63 10.09
C LEU A 45 19.98 -29.44 9.76
N ARG A 46 21.28 -29.67 9.51
CA ARG A 46 22.20 -28.61 9.10
C ARG A 46 21.95 -28.14 7.68
N SER A 47 21.61 -29.05 6.77
CA SER A 47 21.22 -28.69 5.40
C SER A 47 19.95 -27.86 5.42
N GLU A 48 18.90 -28.34 6.08
CA GLU A 48 17.61 -27.64 6.18
C GLU A 48 17.76 -26.24 6.79
N MET A 49 18.56 -26.10 7.86
CA MET A 49 18.86 -24.79 8.43
C MET A 49 19.62 -23.85 7.46
N SER A 50 20.51 -24.40 6.63
CA SER A 50 21.23 -23.62 5.62
C SER A 50 20.30 -23.18 4.48
N ASP A 51 19.40 -24.06 4.07
CA ASP A 51 18.43 -23.82 3.00
C ASP A 51 17.41 -22.76 3.43
N MET A 52 16.80 -22.92 4.62
CA MET A 52 15.91 -21.91 5.21
C MET A 52 16.59 -20.53 5.35
N LYS A 53 17.87 -20.50 5.74
CA LYS A 53 18.63 -19.25 5.84
C LYS A 53 18.84 -18.58 4.49
N THR A 54 18.95 -19.37 3.42
CA THR A 54 19.14 -18.87 2.06
C THR A 54 17.81 -18.35 1.51
N GLU A 55 16.74 -19.10 1.69
CA GLU A 55 15.37 -18.72 1.30
C GLU A 55 14.94 -17.42 1.97
N LEU A 56 15.08 -17.33 3.31
CA LEU A 56 14.73 -16.11 4.05
C LEU A 56 15.51 -14.87 3.58
N ARG A 57 16.79 -15.04 3.19
CA ARG A 57 17.58 -13.94 2.62
C ARG A 57 17.10 -13.52 1.25
N SER A 58 16.68 -14.48 0.42
CA SER A 58 16.10 -14.19 -0.89
C SER A 58 14.81 -13.41 -0.75
N GLU A 59 13.89 -13.89 0.09
CA GLU A 59 12.61 -13.24 0.37
C GLU A 59 12.80 -11.81 0.91
N MET A 60 13.73 -11.62 1.87
CA MET A 60 14.06 -10.28 2.37
C MET A 60 14.62 -9.35 1.27
N SER A 61 15.45 -9.88 0.37
CA SER A 61 15.98 -9.13 -0.76
C SER A 61 14.85 -8.72 -1.73
N ASP A 62 13.93 -9.63 -2.01
CA ASP A 62 12.84 -9.38 -2.95
C ASP A 62 11.82 -8.40 -2.38
N MET A 63 11.41 -8.55 -1.11
CA MET A 63 10.61 -7.54 -0.41
C MET A 63 11.25 -6.15 -0.42
N LYS A 64 12.58 -6.07 -0.26
CA LYS A 64 13.31 -4.80 -0.33
C LYS A 64 13.26 -4.19 -1.74
N LYS A 65 13.30 -4.99 -2.80
CA LYS A 65 13.16 -4.52 -4.19
C LYS A 65 11.74 -4.01 -4.44
N GLU A 66 10.73 -4.76 -4.01
CA GLU A 66 9.32 -4.39 -4.15
C GLU A 66 9.02 -3.07 -3.45
N LEU A 67 9.46 -2.94 -2.19
CA LEU A 67 9.28 -1.71 -1.42
C LEU A 67 9.96 -0.50 -2.09
N LYS A 68 11.16 -0.67 -2.65
CA LYS A 68 11.82 0.38 -3.43
C LYS A 68 11.02 0.76 -4.68
N ALA A 69 10.45 -0.21 -5.38
CA ALA A 69 9.63 0.03 -6.56
C ALA A 69 8.32 0.76 -6.20
N ASP A 70 7.68 0.39 -5.09
CA ASP A 70 6.50 1.07 -4.56
C ASP A 70 6.81 2.53 -4.21
N ILE A 71 7.90 2.78 -3.47
CA ILE A 71 8.34 4.14 -3.12
C ILE A 71 8.60 4.96 -4.40
N ALA A 72 9.25 4.39 -5.40
CA ALA A 72 9.50 5.08 -6.67
C ALA A 72 8.20 5.43 -7.40
N ARG A 73 7.22 4.51 -7.43
CA ARG A 73 5.89 4.76 -8.01
C ARG A 73 5.16 5.89 -7.28
N VAL A 74 5.19 5.89 -5.95
CA VAL A 74 4.59 6.95 -5.13
C VAL A 74 5.28 8.29 -5.37
N ALA A 75 6.62 8.32 -5.43
CA ALA A 75 7.38 9.54 -5.71
C ALA A 75 7.01 10.16 -7.06
N VAL A 76 6.88 9.34 -8.11
CA VAL A 76 6.40 9.81 -9.43
C VAL A 76 4.97 10.34 -9.34
N GLY A 77 4.10 9.67 -8.59
CA GLY A 77 2.74 10.14 -8.32
C GLY A 77 2.73 11.51 -7.66
N LEU A 78 3.58 11.71 -6.65
CA LEU A 78 3.71 12.97 -5.91
C LEU A 78 4.14 14.13 -6.83
N VAL A 79 5.18 13.92 -7.65
CA VAL A 79 5.64 14.95 -8.61
C VAL A 79 4.52 15.34 -9.56
N LYS A 80 3.78 14.37 -10.12
CA LYS A 80 2.63 14.65 -10.99
C LYS A 80 1.52 15.43 -10.27
N THR A 81 1.28 15.15 -8.98
CA THR A 81 0.29 15.91 -8.21
C THR A 81 0.76 17.33 -7.91
N GLN A 82 2.06 17.54 -7.66
CA GLN A 82 2.66 18.87 -7.50
C GLN A 82 2.53 19.69 -8.78
N ASP A 83 2.85 19.11 -9.94
CA ASP A 83 2.67 19.78 -11.25
C ASP A 83 1.22 20.20 -11.49
N ARG A 84 0.27 19.33 -11.13
CA ARG A 84 -1.17 19.63 -11.26
C ARG A 84 -1.59 20.75 -10.32
N LEU A 85 -1.08 20.77 -9.09
CA LEU A 85 -1.38 21.82 -8.12
C LEU A 85 -0.82 23.17 -8.60
N GLN A 86 0.43 23.20 -9.05
CA GLN A 86 1.04 24.41 -9.60
C GLN A 86 0.22 24.96 -10.77
N ARG A 87 -0.22 24.10 -11.70
CA ARG A 87 -1.10 24.55 -12.80
C ARG A 87 -2.43 25.12 -12.31
N VAL A 88 -3.01 24.58 -11.23
CA VAL A 88 -4.23 25.16 -10.64
C VAL A 88 -3.94 26.52 -10.04
N GLU A 89 -2.84 26.66 -9.30
CA GLU A 89 -2.40 27.92 -8.69
C GLU A 89 -2.11 29.00 -9.74
N GLU A 90 -1.48 28.65 -10.86
CA GLU A 90 -1.17 29.56 -11.96
C GLU A 90 -2.42 30.04 -12.72
N ASN A 91 -3.44 29.20 -12.83
CA ASN A 91 -4.64 29.50 -13.62
C ASN A 91 -5.81 30.04 -12.81
N MET A 92 -5.77 29.95 -11.48
CA MET A 92 -6.87 30.42 -10.64
C MET A 92 -6.80 31.93 -10.40
N ALA A 93 -7.96 32.60 -10.42
CA ALA A 93 -8.05 33.99 -10.01
C ALA A 93 -7.68 34.12 -8.52
N THR A 94 -6.81 35.07 -8.20
CA THR A 94 -6.44 35.33 -6.81
C THR A 94 -7.55 36.08 -6.10
N LYS A 95 -7.50 36.08 -4.76
CA LYS A 95 -8.39 36.89 -3.93
C LYS A 95 -8.27 38.40 -4.26
N ALA A 96 -7.10 38.85 -4.74
CA ALA A 96 -6.91 40.24 -5.16
C ALA A 96 -7.63 40.54 -6.47
N ASP A 97 -7.53 39.66 -7.46
CA ASP A 97 -8.21 39.82 -8.75
C ASP A 97 -9.73 39.91 -8.55
N ILE A 98 -10.29 39.04 -7.71
CA ILE A 98 -11.72 39.06 -7.38
C ILE A 98 -12.12 40.37 -6.71
N ARG A 99 -11.31 40.87 -5.75
CA ARG A 99 -11.57 42.17 -5.11
C ARG A 99 -11.56 43.33 -6.10
N THR A 100 -10.62 43.33 -7.05
CA THR A 100 -10.56 44.35 -8.11
C THR A 100 -11.82 44.32 -8.96
N VAL A 101 -12.26 43.13 -9.39
CA VAL A 101 -13.49 42.97 -10.17
C VAL A 101 -14.71 43.45 -9.40
N ILE A 102 -14.82 43.10 -8.11
CA ILE A 102 -15.91 43.60 -7.24
C ILE A 102 -15.89 45.13 -7.17
N GLY A 103 -14.72 45.74 -7.00
CA GLY A 103 -14.60 47.21 -7.00
C GLY A 103 -15.07 47.86 -8.31
N HIS A 104 -14.78 47.24 -9.46
CA HIS A 104 -15.32 47.70 -10.75
C HIS A 104 -16.85 47.55 -10.83
N ILE A 105 -17.41 46.43 -10.36
CA ILE A 105 -18.86 46.19 -10.32
C ILE A 105 -19.54 47.23 -9.42
N ASP A 106 -18.98 47.54 -8.25
CA ASP A 106 -19.49 48.57 -7.35
C ASP A 106 -19.50 49.94 -8.03
N GLY A 107 -18.43 50.27 -8.76
CA GLY A 107 -18.33 51.49 -9.56
C GLY A 107 -19.41 51.59 -10.63
N LEU A 108 -19.60 50.52 -11.41
CA LEU A 108 -20.65 50.44 -12.43
C LEU A 108 -22.05 50.57 -11.81
N THR A 109 -22.28 49.94 -10.66
CA THR A 109 -23.56 49.98 -9.94
C THR A 109 -23.91 51.41 -9.54
N LYS A 110 -22.95 52.15 -8.95
CA LYS A 110 -23.12 53.59 -8.61
C LYS A 110 -23.34 54.46 -9.84
N GLY A 111 -22.62 54.17 -10.93
CA GLY A 111 -22.77 54.84 -12.21
C GLY A 111 -24.16 54.69 -12.80
N LEU A 112 -24.71 53.46 -12.75
CA LEU A 112 -26.06 53.15 -13.22
C LEU A 112 -27.12 53.91 -12.43
N SER A 113 -27.05 53.89 -11.09
CA SER A 113 -27.98 54.65 -10.24
C SER A 113 -27.96 56.15 -10.56
N SER A 114 -26.78 56.71 -10.84
CA SER A 114 -26.63 58.13 -11.22
C SER A 114 -27.22 58.41 -12.61
N TYR A 115 -27.08 57.48 -13.55
CA TYR A 115 -27.66 57.58 -14.88
C TYR A 115 -29.20 57.51 -14.82
N GLU A 116 -29.74 56.53 -14.09
CA GLU A 116 -31.19 56.37 -13.87
C GLU A 116 -31.81 57.64 -13.27
N TYR A 117 -31.15 58.24 -12.28
CA TYR A 117 -31.58 59.52 -11.70
C TYR A 117 -31.65 60.65 -12.75
N ARG A 118 -30.58 60.84 -13.53
CA ARG A 118 -30.55 61.89 -14.59
C ARG A 118 -31.58 61.64 -15.68
N LEU A 119 -31.80 60.37 -16.04
CA LEU A 119 -32.80 59.97 -17.02
C LEU A 119 -34.21 60.30 -16.53
N ALA A 120 -34.52 60.02 -15.26
CA ALA A 120 -35.80 60.37 -14.66
C ALA A 120 -36.06 61.89 -14.68
N VAL A 121 -35.04 62.69 -14.33
CA VAL A 121 -35.13 64.16 -14.37
C VAL A 121 -35.38 64.66 -15.80
N ARG A 122 -34.60 64.19 -16.79
CA ARG A 122 -34.80 64.61 -18.19
C ARG A 122 -36.16 64.20 -18.73
N LYS A 123 -36.66 63.01 -18.36
CA LYS A 123 -37.99 62.55 -18.75
C LYS A 123 -39.08 63.49 -18.22
N HIS A 124 -38.97 63.93 -16.96
CA HIS A 124 -39.90 64.89 -16.39
C HIS A 124 -39.83 66.26 -17.10
N GLN A 125 -38.63 66.75 -17.42
CA GLN A 125 -38.45 68.01 -18.14
C GLN A 125 -39.07 67.96 -19.55
N LEU A 126 -38.88 66.86 -20.28
CA LEU A 126 -39.50 66.67 -21.60
C LEU A 126 -41.02 66.69 -21.51
N GLN A 127 -41.61 66.03 -20.51
CA GLN A 127 -43.06 66.07 -20.29
C GLN A 127 -43.58 67.48 -19.99
N ASP A 128 -42.81 68.30 -19.27
CA ASP A 128 -43.17 69.71 -19.03
C ASP A 128 -43.09 70.53 -20.33
N HIS A 129 -42.03 70.33 -21.12
CA HIS A 129 -41.88 70.97 -22.42
C HIS A 129 -43.00 70.59 -23.40
N GLU A 130 -43.38 69.31 -23.48
CA GLU A 130 -44.51 68.83 -24.28
C GLU A 130 -45.81 69.54 -23.90
N ARG A 131 -46.12 69.62 -22.59
CA ARG A 131 -47.32 70.34 -22.11
C ARG A 131 -47.32 71.82 -22.50
N ARG A 132 -46.16 72.48 -22.45
CA ARG A 132 -46.02 73.90 -22.82
C ARG A 132 -46.21 74.12 -24.31
N ILE A 133 -45.70 73.21 -25.15
CA ILE A 133 -45.90 73.25 -26.61
C ILE A 133 -47.39 73.04 -26.92
N ASP A 134 -48.02 72.01 -26.36
CA ASP A 134 -49.46 71.74 -26.53
C ASP A 134 -50.34 72.95 -26.15
N ALA A 135 -49.95 73.69 -25.12
CA ALA A 135 -50.67 74.89 -24.69
C ALA A 135 -50.53 76.06 -25.68
N LEU A 136 -49.35 76.22 -26.30
CA LEU A 136 -49.10 77.23 -27.33
C LEU A 136 -49.77 76.88 -28.66
N GLU A 137 -49.85 75.60 -29.02
CA GLU A 137 -50.54 75.17 -30.25
C GLU A 137 -52.07 75.34 -30.19
N LYS A 138 -52.63 75.43 -28.97
CA LYS A 138 -54.08 75.61 -28.73
C LYS A 138 -54.50 77.07 -28.55
N SER A 139 -53.55 78.02 -28.47
CA SER A 139 -53.82 79.47 -28.33
C SER A 139 -53.85 80.17 -29.68
#